data_AF-A0A401SFL7-F1
#
_entry.id   AF-A0A401SFL7-F1
#
_cell.length_a   1.000
_cell.length_b   1.000
_cell.length_c   1.000
_cell.angle_alpha   90.00
_cell.angle_beta   90.00
_cell.angle_gamma   90.00
#
_symmetry.space_group_name_H-M   'P 1'
#
loop_
_entity.id
_entity.type
_entity.pdbx_description
1 polymer ?
#
loop_
_entity_poly.entity_id
_entity_poly.type
_entity_poly.pdbx_seq_one_letter_code
_entity_poly.pdbx_strand_id
1 'polypeptide(L)'
;MAPRSAVERWPSLSEWESETEQEHEWIEKEDLNAVMKNEFGYSNRSAICSLMTLLLLQFAIQPAVAFGLEENDQTNTDDVQVVPLYNNVTLPDEHIPYFLHNNMHIANHCKKDPLCPFMKHLRKLQSCWGYENNCKPEHRFSYPVCSDATSGWANTIESAQDIFWKQADFGYVKEMLREMQTLCEPAKLGDSSLMCSKYTRYCRATNLYIDLRNPRRSTDRYKEDFLQEGEIGGHCKLDRKALLAEGEHKSPLQSWFAELQSYSQLNFELKDKNCDLIIEKPSYFMKLDAGVNMYHHFCDFVNLYISQHINNSFDTDVNIIMWDTSSYGYGDLFSDTWKVFTDHNIIHLKTFDFKKVCFKEVVFSLLPRMRYGLFYNTPLVPGCFSTGMFRAFSQHVLFRLNITQERPQIGKIRVTLLVRSTQYRRILNQDELVKALKTVTVFDVRVVDYKDIRFLEQLKITHNSDIFISIHGAGLTHLLFLPDWAVVFELYNCEDERCYFDLARLRGVNYMTWEKSDKVISQDKGHHPTLGDHPKFTNYSFDVTEFMRLVMSAAQKVIQHPKWPFTQYHDEL
;
A
#
# COMPACT_ATOMS: atom_id res chain seq x y z
N MET A 1 3.08 -3.66 -26.05
CA MET A 1 3.01 -5.12 -26.31
C MET A 1 4.41 -5.68 -26.21
N ALA A 2 4.75 -6.35 -25.11
CA ALA A 2 5.98 -7.14 -25.04
C ALA A 2 5.87 -8.34 -26.01
N PRO A 3 6.96 -8.80 -26.65
CA PRO A 3 6.89 -9.90 -27.60
C PRO A 3 6.56 -11.21 -26.90
N ARG A 4 5.79 -12.05 -27.59
CA ARG A 4 5.35 -13.38 -27.15
C ARG A 4 6.49 -14.31 -26.69
N SER A 5 7.74 -14.08 -27.13
CA SER A 5 8.89 -14.92 -26.76
C SER A 5 9.39 -14.75 -25.33
N ALA A 6 9.01 -13.66 -24.63
CA ALA A 6 9.30 -13.50 -23.19
C ALA A 6 8.26 -14.19 -22.29
N VAL A 7 7.14 -14.67 -22.86
CA VAL A 7 6.03 -15.31 -22.16
C VAL A 7 6.26 -16.82 -21.97
N GLU A 8 7.07 -17.44 -22.82
CA GLU A 8 7.27 -18.91 -22.85
C GLU A 8 8.24 -19.45 -21.78
N ARG A 9 8.77 -18.60 -20.91
CA ARG A 9 9.71 -19.01 -19.84
C ARG A 9 9.23 -18.66 -18.42
N TRP A 10 7.94 -18.41 -18.28
CA TRP A 10 7.28 -18.23 -16.98
C TRP A 10 6.73 -19.58 -16.53
N PRO A 11 6.90 -19.97 -15.26
CA PRO A 11 6.09 -21.04 -14.68
C PRO A 11 4.62 -20.73 -14.95
N SER A 12 3.83 -21.76 -15.17
CA SER A 12 2.39 -21.62 -15.41
C SER A 12 1.74 -20.85 -14.24
N LEU A 13 0.72 -20.03 -14.52
CA LEU A 13 -0.07 -19.34 -13.48
C LEU A 13 -0.54 -20.31 -12.38
N SER A 14 -0.80 -21.57 -12.72
CA SER A 14 -1.14 -22.64 -11.78
C SER A 14 -0.03 -23.00 -10.80
N GLU A 15 1.25 -22.88 -11.15
CA GLU A 15 2.37 -23.13 -10.22
C GLU A 15 2.46 -22.03 -9.16
N TRP A 16 2.26 -20.77 -9.53
CA TRP A 16 2.23 -19.65 -8.58
C TRP A 16 0.96 -19.65 -7.72
N GLU A 17 -0.20 -19.95 -8.32
CA GLU A 17 -1.48 -20.07 -7.60
C GLU A 17 -1.45 -21.27 -6.64
N SER A 18 -0.86 -22.41 -7.02
CA SER A 18 -0.74 -23.56 -6.10
C SER A 18 0.29 -23.38 -4.99
N GLU A 19 1.43 -22.71 -5.26
CA GLU A 19 2.40 -22.36 -4.21
C GLU A 19 1.82 -21.33 -3.22
N THR A 20 1.06 -20.35 -3.71
CA THR A 20 0.41 -19.34 -2.86
C THR A 20 -0.81 -19.88 -2.11
N GLU A 21 -1.68 -20.68 -2.73
CA GLU A 21 -2.79 -21.34 -2.02
C GLU A 21 -2.26 -22.27 -0.92
N GLN A 22 -1.15 -22.97 -1.15
CA GLN A 22 -0.53 -23.83 -0.14
C GLN A 22 0.23 -23.04 0.93
N GLU A 23 0.98 -21.98 0.60
CA GLU A 23 1.57 -21.10 1.62
C GLU A 23 0.47 -20.44 2.46
N HIS A 24 -0.66 -20.03 1.86
CA HIS A 24 -1.84 -19.55 2.59
C HIS A 24 -2.43 -20.63 3.50
N GLU A 25 -2.57 -21.87 3.04
CA GLU A 25 -3.12 -22.98 3.86
C GLU A 25 -2.18 -23.38 5.01
N TRP A 26 -0.86 -23.29 4.81
CA TRP A 26 0.16 -23.51 5.84
C TRP A 26 0.20 -22.37 6.87
N ILE A 27 0.13 -21.11 6.41
CA ILE A 27 0.02 -19.93 7.28
C ILE A 27 -1.29 -19.99 8.07
N GLU A 28 -2.42 -20.32 7.45
CA GLU A 28 -3.71 -20.49 8.16
C GLU A 28 -3.67 -21.59 9.22
N LYS A 29 -2.95 -22.71 8.99
CA LYS A 29 -2.76 -23.79 9.98
C LYS A 29 -1.82 -23.39 11.13
N GLU A 30 -0.75 -22.65 10.87
CA GLU A 30 0.09 -22.09 11.93
C GLU A 30 -0.65 -20.99 12.72
N ASP A 31 -1.45 -20.17 12.04
CA ASP A 31 -2.26 -19.09 12.62
C ASP A 31 -3.40 -19.63 13.47
N LEU A 32 -4.09 -20.70 13.07
CA LEU A 32 -5.05 -21.40 13.94
C LEU A 32 -4.37 -21.86 15.23
N ASN A 33 -3.14 -22.38 15.15
CA ASN A 33 -2.38 -22.81 16.32
C ASN A 33 -1.85 -21.63 17.16
N ALA A 34 -1.53 -20.49 16.53
CA ALA A 34 -1.05 -19.28 17.21
C ALA A 34 -2.19 -18.48 17.86
N VAL A 35 -3.33 -18.36 17.19
CA VAL A 35 -4.58 -17.80 17.72
C VAL A 35 -5.09 -18.68 18.86
N MET A 36 -5.11 -20.01 18.71
CA MET A 36 -5.42 -20.93 19.82
C MET A 36 -4.44 -20.77 20.98
N LYS A 37 -3.14 -20.56 20.74
CA LYS A 37 -2.18 -20.29 21.83
C LYS A 37 -2.39 -18.93 22.52
N ASN A 38 -2.82 -17.91 21.79
CA ASN A 38 -3.10 -16.59 22.35
C ASN A 38 -4.47 -16.52 23.06
N GLU A 39 -5.49 -17.24 22.58
CA GLU A 39 -6.81 -17.30 23.24
C GLU A 39 -6.82 -18.21 24.48
N PHE A 40 -6.04 -19.30 24.50
CA PHE A 40 -5.92 -20.16 25.69
C PHE A 40 -4.80 -19.73 26.67
N GLY A 41 -3.99 -18.73 26.31
CA GLY A 41 -2.95 -18.15 27.17
C GLY A 41 -3.44 -17.07 28.15
N TYR A 42 -4.70 -16.62 28.01
CA TYR A 42 -5.30 -15.55 28.83
C TYR A 42 -6.59 -15.97 29.56
N SER A 43 -6.74 -17.26 29.87
CA SER A 43 -7.81 -17.76 30.76
C SER A 43 -7.21 -18.60 31.88
N ASN A 44 -6.53 -17.93 32.83
CA ASN A 44 -6.30 -18.45 34.17
C ASN A 44 -5.75 -17.33 35.07
N ARG A 45 -6.64 -16.40 35.49
CA ARG A 45 -6.50 -15.55 36.68
C ARG A 45 -7.80 -14.77 36.90
N SER A 46 -8.85 -15.47 37.32
CA SER A 46 -9.93 -14.86 38.09
C SER A 46 -10.66 -15.93 38.90
N ALA A 47 -10.16 -16.15 40.11
CA ALA A 47 -10.95 -16.72 41.19
C ALA A 47 -10.41 -16.12 42.49
N ILE A 48 -11.33 -15.81 43.41
CA ILE A 48 -11.14 -15.34 44.79
C ILE A 48 -11.13 -13.80 44.93
N CYS A 49 -12.32 -13.19 45.05
CA CYS A 49 -12.86 -12.72 46.33
C CYS A 49 -14.13 -11.87 46.13
N SER A 50 -15.28 -12.45 46.46
CA SER A 50 -16.53 -11.73 46.72
C SER A 50 -16.92 -12.00 48.17
N LEU A 51 -16.92 -11.00 49.05
CA LEU A 51 -17.84 -10.87 50.21
C LEU A 51 -17.50 -9.65 51.09
N MET A 52 -18.56 -8.94 51.49
CA MET A 52 -18.65 -7.87 52.51
C MET A 52 -18.10 -6.50 52.10
N THR A 53 -18.79 -5.36 52.22
CA THR A 53 -19.74 -4.88 53.25
C THR A 53 -20.64 -3.76 52.69
N LEU A 54 -21.89 -3.72 53.18
CA LEU A 54 -22.90 -2.66 53.04
C LEU A 54 -22.82 -1.70 54.26
N LEU A 55 -23.47 -0.51 54.15
CA LEU A 55 -23.78 0.53 55.19
C LEU A 55 -22.66 1.61 55.38
N LEU A 56 -22.87 2.94 55.39
CA LEU A 56 -24.04 3.83 55.57
C LEU A 56 -23.66 5.31 55.24
N LEU A 57 -24.67 6.10 54.83
CA LEU A 57 -24.95 7.53 55.17
C LEU A 57 -23.99 8.65 54.67
N GLN A 58 -24.37 9.89 54.34
CA GLN A 58 -25.62 10.62 54.01
C GLN A 58 -25.22 12.10 53.73
N PHE A 59 -26.06 12.87 53.01
CA PHE A 59 -26.11 14.35 52.83
C PHE A 59 -25.10 15.00 51.84
N ALA A 60 -25.43 15.99 51.00
CA ALA A 60 -26.53 16.96 51.02
C ALA A 60 -27.00 17.41 49.61
N ILE A 61 -28.20 18.00 49.59
CA ILE A 61 -29.07 18.38 48.47
C ILE A 61 -29.08 19.91 48.30
N GLN A 62 -29.00 20.38 47.02
CA GLN A 62 -29.57 21.61 46.39
C GLN A 62 -29.01 23.03 46.69
N PRO A 63 -29.37 24.08 45.87
CA PRO A 63 -30.28 24.10 44.70
C PRO A 63 -29.74 24.78 43.42
N ALA A 64 -30.51 24.56 42.35
CA ALA A 64 -30.54 25.31 41.11
C ALA A 64 -30.99 26.77 41.31
N VAL A 65 -30.49 27.67 40.47
CA VAL A 65 -31.05 29.01 40.26
C VAL A 65 -31.40 29.15 38.78
N ALA A 66 -32.68 29.42 38.55
CA ALA A 66 -33.25 29.80 37.26
C ALA A 66 -33.32 31.34 37.19
N PHE A 67 -32.81 31.89 36.10
CA PHE A 67 -33.14 33.20 35.51
C PHE A 67 -32.93 32.96 34.01
N GLY A 68 -33.77 33.31 33.06
CA GLY A 68 -34.85 34.28 32.95
C GLY A 68 -34.87 34.57 31.45
N LEU A 69 -36.02 34.40 30.79
CA LEU A 69 -36.17 34.65 29.35
C LEU A 69 -36.15 36.16 29.10
N GLU A 70 -35.21 36.63 28.29
CA GLU A 70 -35.34 37.90 27.56
C GLU A 70 -35.00 37.65 26.09
N GLU A 71 -35.99 37.91 25.24
CA GLU A 71 -35.85 38.00 23.79
C GLU A 71 -34.90 39.13 23.44
N ASN A 72 -33.89 38.85 22.62
CA ASN A 72 -33.24 39.89 21.85
C ASN A 72 -32.95 39.38 20.44
N ASP A 73 -33.70 39.94 19.51
CA ASP A 73 -33.61 39.79 18.07
C ASP A 73 -32.34 40.50 17.58
N GLN A 74 -31.28 39.73 17.34
CA GLN A 74 -30.13 40.16 16.56
C GLN A 74 -29.74 39.06 15.60
N THR A 75 -30.00 39.33 14.32
CA THR A 75 -29.53 38.61 13.15
C THR A 75 -28.01 38.45 13.19
N ASN A 76 -27.53 37.32 13.74
CA ASN A 76 -26.19 36.82 13.44
C ASN A 76 -26.28 36.10 12.10
N THR A 77 -25.79 36.76 11.06
CA THR A 77 -25.29 36.05 9.89
C THR A 77 -24.19 35.12 10.37
N ASP A 78 -24.49 33.82 10.41
CA ASP A 78 -23.48 32.80 10.63
C ASP A 78 -22.34 33.04 9.64
N ASP A 79 -21.19 33.42 10.18
CA ASP A 79 -19.89 33.26 9.52
C ASP A 79 -19.75 31.76 9.23
N VAL A 80 -20.19 31.36 8.03
CA VAL A 80 -19.75 30.10 7.44
C VAL A 80 -18.24 30.26 7.34
N GLN A 81 -17.49 29.72 8.30
CA GLN A 81 -16.05 29.61 8.17
C GLN A 81 -15.78 28.83 6.89
N VAL A 82 -15.49 29.55 5.81
CA VAL A 82 -15.08 28.95 4.55
C VAL A 82 -13.73 28.32 4.84
N VAL A 83 -13.76 27.02 5.15
CA VAL A 83 -12.55 26.24 5.39
C VAL A 83 -11.69 26.36 4.13
N PRO A 84 -10.45 26.85 4.24
CA PRO A 84 -9.58 26.99 3.08
C PRO A 84 -9.46 25.67 2.31
N LEU A 85 -9.50 25.75 0.98
CA LEU A 85 -9.53 24.59 0.08
C LEU A 85 -8.31 23.64 0.23
N TYR A 86 -7.26 24.11 0.91
CA TYR A 86 -6.03 23.37 1.16
C TYR A 86 -5.94 22.74 2.55
N ASN A 87 -6.89 22.97 3.46
CA ASN A 87 -6.79 22.49 4.85
C ASN A 87 -6.70 20.97 4.97
N ASN A 88 -7.26 20.22 4.03
CA ASN A 88 -7.23 18.75 4.04
C ASN A 88 -6.01 18.19 3.28
N VAL A 89 -5.16 19.04 2.69
CA VAL A 89 -4.01 18.60 1.89
C VAL A 89 -2.80 18.39 2.78
N THR A 90 -2.60 17.16 3.23
CA THR A 90 -1.44 16.75 4.01
C THR A 90 -0.56 15.82 3.17
N LEU A 91 0.47 16.38 2.54
CA LEU A 91 1.38 15.66 1.65
C LEU A 91 2.84 16.00 1.97
N PRO A 92 3.79 15.11 1.66
CA PRO A 92 5.21 15.43 1.74
C PRO A 92 5.56 16.72 1.00
N ASP A 93 6.47 17.52 1.57
CA ASP A 93 6.92 18.81 1.02
C ASP A 93 7.37 18.71 -0.46
N GLU A 94 8.00 17.59 -0.84
CA GLU A 94 8.44 17.33 -2.22
C GLU A 94 7.27 17.10 -3.18
N HIS A 95 6.12 16.62 -2.71
CA HIS A 95 4.96 16.26 -3.52
C HIS A 95 4.05 17.46 -3.82
N ILE A 96 4.08 18.49 -2.97
CA ILE A 96 3.18 19.65 -3.07
C ILE A 96 3.21 20.33 -4.46
N PRO A 97 4.38 20.62 -5.09
CA PRO A 97 4.39 21.24 -6.42
C PRO A 97 3.64 20.42 -7.48
N TYR A 98 3.82 19.10 -7.44
CA TYR A 98 3.21 18.15 -8.37
C TYR A 98 1.70 18.04 -8.16
N PHE A 99 1.26 17.99 -6.90
CA PHE A 99 -0.15 18.06 -6.52
C PHE A 99 -0.80 19.36 -7.00
N LEU A 100 -0.14 20.51 -6.79
CA LEU A 100 -0.66 21.82 -7.20
C LEU A 100 -0.73 21.99 -8.72
N HIS A 101 0.19 21.38 -9.48
CA HIS A 101 0.12 21.36 -10.93
C HIS A 101 -1.15 20.65 -11.42
N ASN A 102 -1.44 19.48 -10.85
CA ASN A 102 -2.65 18.72 -11.17
C ASN A 102 -3.93 19.40 -10.62
N ASN A 103 -3.81 20.24 -9.59
CA ASN A 103 -4.91 20.93 -8.91
C ASN A 103 -4.77 22.46 -8.99
N MET A 104 -4.73 22.99 -10.22
CA MET A 104 -4.49 24.42 -10.48
C MET A 104 -5.50 25.37 -9.80
N HIS A 105 -6.72 24.89 -9.54
CA HIS A 105 -7.73 25.64 -8.80
C HIS A 105 -7.30 25.90 -7.34
N ILE A 106 -6.71 24.90 -6.66
CA ILE A 106 -6.09 25.05 -5.33
C ILE A 106 -4.89 26.00 -5.41
N ALA A 107 -4.02 25.83 -6.42
CA ALA A 107 -2.88 26.71 -6.60
C ALA A 107 -3.29 28.18 -6.79
N ASN A 108 -4.36 28.43 -7.56
CA ASN A 108 -4.88 29.77 -7.81
C ASN A 108 -5.57 30.38 -6.58
N HIS A 109 -6.22 29.57 -5.75
CA HIS A 109 -6.75 30.00 -4.47
C HIS A 109 -5.61 30.35 -3.50
N CYS A 110 -4.63 29.45 -3.38
CA CYS A 110 -3.42 29.64 -2.57
C CYS A 110 -2.69 30.94 -2.91
N LYS A 111 -2.53 31.31 -4.21
CA LYS A 111 -1.91 32.58 -4.63
C LYS A 111 -2.58 33.83 -4.05
N LYS A 112 -3.88 33.77 -3.78
CA LYS A 112 -4.67 34.91 -3.31
C LYS A 112 -4.74 34.98 -1.78
N ASP A 113 -4.39 33.90 -1.10
CA ASP A 113 -4.49 33.77 0.35
C ASP A 113 -3.11 33.91 0.99
N PRO A 114 -2.81 35.03 1.70
CA PRO A 114 -1.53 35.24 2.37
C PRO A 114 -1.16 34.15 3.39
N LEU A 115 -2.14 33.40 3.91
CA LEU A 115 -1.93 32.36 4.91
C LEU A 115 -1.73 30.97 4.29
N CYS A 116 -1.76 30.84 2.97
CA CYS A 116 -1.61 29.54 2.33
C CYS A 116 -0.26 28.87 2.70
N PRO A 117 -0.27 27.63 3.23
CA PRO A 117 0.95 26.93 3.63
C PRO A 117 1.84 26.57 2.43
N PHE A 118 1.29 26.61 1.22
CA PHE A 118 1.99 26.18 0.00
C PHE A 118 2.64 27.33 -0.79
N MET A 119 2.71 28.54 -0.24
CA MET A 119 3.29 29.72 -0.91
C MET A 119 4.68 29.46 -1.51
N LYS A 120 5.56 28.76 -0.78
CA LYS A 120 6.92 28.42 -1.25
C LYS A 120 6.93 27.53 -2.50
N HIS A 121 5.88 26.73 -2.72
CA HIS A 121 5.79 25.77 -3.81
C HIS A 121 5.20 26.36 -5.10
N LEU A 122 4.53 27.52 -5.03
CA LEU A 122 3.93 28.16 -6.20
C LEU A 122 4.96 28.58 -7.27
N ARG A 123 6.25 28.68 -6.91
CA ARG A 123 7.36 28.94 -7.85
C ARG A 123 7.71 27.71 -8.71
N LYS A 124 7.22 26.52 -8.34
CA LYS A 124 7.52 25.23 -8.98
C LYS A 124 6.30 24.62 -9.68
N LEU A 125 5.29 25.42 -10.06
CA LEU A 125 4.06 24.93 -10.70
C LEU A 125 4.25 24.25 -12.06
N GLN A 126 5.45 24.30 -12.64
CA GLN A 126 5.76 23.51 -13.84
C GLN A 126 5.98 22.02 -13.51
N SER A 127 6.39 21.68 -12.28
CA SER A 127 6.60 20.31 -11.81
C SER A 127 5.29 19.52 -11.80
N CYS A 128 5.27 18.36 -12.46
CA CYS A 128 4.07 17.57 -12.74
C CYS A 128 4.34 16.07 -12.59
N TRP A 129 3.34 15.27 -12.23
CA TRP A 129 3.57 13.85 -11.95
C TRP A 129 4.00 13.08 -13.21
N GLY A 130 3.52 13.52 -14.38
CA GLY A 130 3.85 12.94 -15.69
C GLY A 130 2.63 12.42 -16.44
N TYR A 131 1.54 12.13 -15.73
CA TYR A 131 0.30 11.67 -16.33
C TYR A 131 -0.59 12.80 -16.86
N GLU A 132 -0.33 14.05 -16.46
CA GLU A 132 -1.04 15.23 -16.94
C GLU A 132 -0.74 15.50 -18.43
N ASN A 133 -1.74 15.96 -19.18
CA ASN A 133 -1.63 16.13 -20.64
C ASN A 133 -0.59 17.17 -21.07
N ASN A 134 -0.34 18.18 -20.25
CA ASN A 134 0.58 19.29 -20.47
C ASN A 134 1.95 19.09 -19.77
N CYS A 135 2.20 17.93 -19.18
CA CYS A 135 3.44 17.67 -18.45
C CYS A 135 4.59 17.34 -19.40
N LYS A 136 5.61 18.23 -19.42
CA LYS A 136 6.84 17.99 -20.19
C LYS A 136 7.77 17.00 -19.47
N PRO A 137 8.56 16.18 -20.19
CA PRO A 137 9.45 15.19 -19.59
C PRO A 137 10.40 15.76 -18.52
N GLU A 138 10.97 16.95 -18.76
CA GLU A 138 11.90 17.63 -17.85
C GLU A 138 11.27 18.13 -16.54
N HIS A 139 9.93 18.11 -16.44
CA HIS A 139 9.20 18.55 -15.27
C HIS A 139 8.57 17.40 -14.47
N ARG A 140 8.73 16.16 -14.96
CA ARG A 140 8.18 14.97 -14.29
C ARG A 140 8.79 14.80 -12.90
N PHE A 141 8.04 14.15 -12.01
CA PHE A 141 8.55 13.78 -10.67
C PHE A 141 9.85 13.00 -10.75
N SER A 142 9.92 12.07 -11.70
CA SER A 142 11.10 11.31 -12.05
C SER A 142 10.96 10.79 -13.47
N TYR A 143 12.06 10.26 -14.00
CA TYR A 143 12.03 9.42 -15.19
C TYR A 143 12.97 8.23 -15.00
N PRO A 144 12.65 7.03 -15.52
CA PRO A 144 13.46 5.84 -15.29
C PRO A 144 14.86 5.99 -15.87
N VAL A 145 15.83 5.34 -15.23
CA VAL A 145 17.21 5.23 -15.70
C VAL A 145 17.43 3.80 -16.16
N CYS A 146 17.99 3.61 -17.34
CA CYS A 146 18.29 2.29 -17.91
C CYS A 146 19.76 2.23 -18.33
N SER A 147 20.45 1.13 -18.02
CA SER A 147 21.84 0.90 -18.41
C SER A 147 22.01 0.55 -19.88
N ASP A 148 21.03 -0.15 -20.46
CA ASP A 148 21.11 -0.78 -21.77
C ASP A 148 19.72 -0.98 -22.38
N ALA A 149 19.68 -1.18 -23.69
CA ALA A 149 18.47 -1.59 -24.40
C ALA A 149 18.53 -3.10 -24.63
N THR A 150 17.71 -3.86 -23.90
CA THR A 150 17.68 -5.32 -24.04
C THR A 150 16.85 -5.73 -25.26
N SER A 151 17.46 -6.49 -26.17
CA SER A 151 16.79 -7.07 -27.33
C SER A 151 15.56 -7.89 -26.91
N GLY A 152 14.41 -7.64 -27.54
CA GLY A 152 13.11 -8.21 -27.15
C GLY A 152 12.29 -7.34 -26.18
N TRP A 153 12.86 -6.27 -25.62
CA TRP A 153 12.08 -5.28 -24.87
C TRP A 153 12.02 -3.94 -25.59
N ALA A 154 13.19 -3.42 -25.96
CA ALA A 154 13.33 -2.12 -26.61
C ALA A 154 14.55 -2.11 -27.52
N ASN A 155 14.50 -1.29 -28.57
CA ASN A 155 15.61 -1.12 -29.51
C ASN A 155 16.54 0.04 -29.13
N THR A 156 16.10 0.94 -28.23
CA THR A 156 16.89 2.07 -27.74
C THR A 156 16.68 2.27 -26.24
N ILE A 157 17.60 2.98 -25.58
CA ILE A 157 17.50 3.30 -24.15
C ILE A 157 16.24 4.14 -23.89
N GLU A 158 15.93 5.11 -24.75
CA GLU A 158 14.76 5.97 -24.61
C GLU A 158 13.46 5.17 -24.69
N SER A 159 13.41 4.17 -25.59
CA SER A 159 12.26 3.26 -25.67
C SER A 159 12.18 2.34 -24.45
N ALA A 160 13.31 1.90 -23.88
CA ALA A 160 13.33 1.12 -22.64
C ALA A 160 12.79 1.95 -21.46
N GLN A 161 13.22 3.20 -21.35
CA GLN A 161 12.77 4.14 -20.33
C GLN A 161 11.27 4.44 -20.46
N ASP A 162 10.76 4.66 -21.66
CA ASP A 162 9.33 4.93 -21.90
C ASP A 162 8.46 3.71 -21.56
N ILE A 163 8.90 2.49 -21.93
CA ILE A 163 8.19 1.25 -21.56
C ILE A 163 8.17 1.09 -20.04
N PHE A 164 9.31 1.26 -19.37
CA PHE A 164 9.37 1.18 -17.91
C PHE A 164 8.47 2.23 -17.28
N TRP A 165 8.52 3.48 -17.75
CA TRP A 165 7.72 4.58 -17.18
C TRP A 165 6.21 4.31 -17.30
N LYS A 166 5.76 3.76 -18.44
CA LYS A 166 4.35 3.41 -18.68
C LYS A 166 3.86 2.23 -17.85
N GLN A 167 4.72 1.28 -17.51
CA GLN A 167 4.32 0.02 -16.87
C GLN A 167 4.61 -0.02 -15.36
N ALA A 168 5.62 0.74 -14.92
CA ALA A 168 6.23 0.59 -13.60
C ALA A 168 6.42 1.92 -12.84
N ASP A 169 5.89 3.03 -13.36
CA ASP A 169 6.00 4.37 -12.76
C ASP A 169 4.69 5.18 -12.97
N PHE A 170 4.71 6.51 -12.80
CA PHE A 170 3.55 7.40 -12.97
C PHE A 170 2.89 7.33 -14.36
N GLY A 171 3.58 6.80 -15.39
CA GLY A 171 2.95 6.48 -16.66
C GLY A 171 1.88 5.40 -16.55
N TYR A 172 1.95 4.53 -15.54
CA TYR A 172 0.91 3.55 -15.24
C TYR A 172 -0.45 4.20 -14.92
N VAL A 173 -0.43 5.28 -14.12
CA VAL A 173 -1.63 6.09 -13.85
C VAL A 173 -2.19 6.68 -15.14
N LYS A 174 -1.31 7.15 -16.04
CA LYS A 174 -1.71 7.70 -17.34
C LYS A 174 -2.43 6.65 -18.20
N GLU A 175 -1.90 5.42 -18.26
CA GLU A 175 -2.52 4.34 -19.03
C GLU A 175 -3.88 3.95 -18.42
N MET A 176 -4.00 3.87 -17.09
CA MET A 176 -5.28 3.62 -16.40
C MET A 176 -6.32 4.71 -16.70
N LEU A 177 -5.94 5.98 -16.62
CA LEU A 177 -6.82 7.11 -16.96
C LEU A 177 -7.26 7.07 -18.42
N ARG A 178 -6.38 6.66 -19.35
CA ARG A 178 -6.71 6.54 -20.78
C ARG A 178 -7.68 5.39 -21.06
N GLU A 179 -7.66 4.35 -20.24
CA GLU A 179 -8.55 3.19 -20.34
C GLU A 179 -9.93 3.41 -19.70
N MET A 180 -10.16 4.54 -19.01
CA MET A 180 -11.44 4.83 -18.37
C MET A 180 -12.56 5.00 -19.41
N GLN A 181 -13.65 4.27 -19.21
CA GLN A 181 -14.87 4.36 -20.00
C GLN A 181 -16.10 4.46 -19.09
N THR A 182 -17.12 5.19 -19.56
CA THR A 182 -18.42 5.28 -18.89
C THR A 182 -19.27 4.06 -19.25
N LEU A 183 -19.56 3.22 -18.26
CA LEU A 183 -20.43 2.05 -18.40
C LEU A 183 -21.88 2.35 -18.03
N CYS A 184 -22.12 3.30 -17.12
CA CYS A 184 -23.45 3.82 -16.80
C CYS A 184 -23.46 5.34 -16.81
N GLU A 185 -24.23 5.92 -17.74
CA GLU A 185 -24.27 7.36 -18.00
C GLU A 185 -25.41 8.04 -17.23
N PRO A 186 -25.17 9.12 -16.46
CA PRO A 186 -26.22 9.84 -15.76
C PRO A 186 -27.14 10.54 -16.77
N ALA A 187 -28.47 10.40 -16.60
CA ALA A 187 -29.44 11.07 -17.49
C ALA A 187 -29.63 12.56 -17.10
N LYS A 188 -29.44 12.90 -15.83
CA LYS A 188 -29.51 14.26 -15.27
C LYS A 188 -28.52 14.46 -14.13
N LEU A 189 -28.32 15.70 -13.72
CA LEU A 189 -27.50 16.01 -12.55
C LEU A 189 -28.07 15.33 -11.30
N GLY A 190 -27.20 14.64 -10.55
CA GLY A 190 -27.58 13.88 -9.35
C GLY A 190 -28.00 12.44 -9.61
N ASP A 191 -28.04 11.99 -10.87
CA ASP A 191 -28.20 10.57 -11.20
C ASP A 191 -26.93 9.76 -10.88
N SER A 192 -27.04 8.44 -11.02
CA SER A 192 -25.92 7.55 -10.82
C SER A 192 -24.95 7.59 -12.01
N SER A 193 -23.70 7.23 -11.76
CA SER A 193 -22.73 6.98 -12.84
C SER A 193 -21.84 5.80 -12.47
N LEU A 194 -21.32 5.11 -13.48
CA LEU A 194 -20.29 4.10 -13.32
C LEU A 194 -19.27 4.28 -14.43
N MET A 195 -18.03 4.58 -14.05
CA MET A 195 -16.89 4.65 -14.95
C MET A 195 -15.83 3.67 -14.50
N CYS A 196 -15.27 2.90 -15.42
CA CYS A 196 -14.27 1.88 -15.11
C CYS A 196 -13.11 1.92 -16.09
N SER A 197 -11.92 1.57 -15.62
CA SER A 197 -10.81 1.20 -16.49
C SER A 197 -11.06 -0.19 -17.08
N LYS A 198 -10.24 -0.56 -18.06
CA LYS A 198 -10.33 -1.85 -18.74
C LYS A 198 -10.31 -3.01 -17.73
N TYR A 199 -11.15 -4.00 -17.99
CA TYR A 199 -11.37 -5.17 -17.16
C TYR A 199 -11.92 -4.88 -15.77
N THR A 200 -12.52 -3.69 -15.56
CA THR A 200 -13.03 -3.22 -14.26
C THR A 200 -11.98 -3.32 -13.14
N ARG A 201 -10.73 -3.00 -13.47
CA ARG A 201 -9.62 -3.01 -12.50
C ARG A 201 -9.68 -1.85 -11.52
N TYR A 202 -10.23 -0.74 -11.97
CA TYR A 202 -10.53 0.44 -11.16
C TYR A 202 -11.87 0.97 -11.63
N CYS A 203 -12.75 1.36 -10.71
CA CYS A 203 -14.00 2.01 -11.06
C CYS A 203 -14.31 3.18 -10.12
N ARG A 204 -15.02 4.18 -10.64
CA ARG A 204 -15.65 5.24 -9.85
C ARG A 204 -17.15 5.19 -10.11
N ALA A 205 -17.92 5.24 -9.03
CA ALA A 205 -19.37 5.33 -9.10
C ALA A 205 -19.88 6.52 -8.29
N THR A 206 -20.93 7.16 -8.80
CA THR A 206 -21.71 8.15 -8.04
C THR A 206 -23.11 7.61 -7.82
N ASN A 207 -23.68 7.88 -6.64
CA ASN A 207 -25.00 7.38 -6.23
C ASN A 207 -25.12 5.87 -6.52
N LEU A 208 -24.33 5.05 -5.83
CA LEU A 208 -24.34 3.60 -5.93
C LEU A 208 -25.33 3.00 -4.93
N TYR A 209 -26.21 2.10 -5.39
CA TYR A 209 -27.10 1.30 -4.56
C TYR A 209 -26.53 -0.10 -4.37
N ILE A 210 -26.59 -0.62 -3.14
CA ILE A 210 -26.28 -2.01 -2.80
C ILE A 210 -27.35 -2.55 -1.84
N ASP A 211 -27.95 -3.69 -2.17
CA ASP A 211 -28.90 -4.43 -1.33
C ASP A 211 -28.21 -5.60 -0.64
N LEU A 212 -27.97 -5.44 0.67
CA LEU A 212 -27.38 -6.48 1.52
C LEU A 212 -28.41 -7.03 2.50
N ARG A 213 -29.72 -6.98 2.19
CA ARG A 213 -30.76 -7.53 3.08
C ARG A 213 -30.63 -9.04 3.27
N ASN A 214 -30.17 -9.75 2.24
CA ASN A 214 -30.00 -11.21 2.24
C ASN A 214 -28.58 -11.58 1.74
N PRO A 215 -27.51 -11.25 2.49
CA PRO A 215 -26.14 -11.44 2.02
C PRO A 215 -25.77 -12.92 1.98
N ARG A 216 -25.18 -13.40 0.87
CA ARG A 216 -24.83 -14.81 0.63
C ARG A 216 -23.47 -15.19 1.22
N ARG A 217 -23.23 -14.84 2.49
CA ARG A 217 -21.94 -15.08 3.16
C ARG A 217 -21.57 -16.56 3.22
N SER A 218 -20.28 -16.83 3.13
CA SER A 218 -19.70 -18.17 3.28
C SER A 218 -18.33 -18.08 3.99
N THR A 219 -17.50 -19.10 3.82
CA THR A 219 -16.08 -19.07 4.20
C THR A 219 -15.20 -18.46 3.11
N ASP A 220 -15.72 -18.30 1.89
CA ASP A 220 -15.01 -17.67 0.78
C ASP A 220 -14.96 -16.15 1.01
N ARG A 221 -13.76 -15.58 0.99
CA ARG A 221 -13.52 -14.14 1.22
C ARG A 221 -13.98 -13.29 0.05
N TYR A 222 -13.96 -13.84 -1.17
CA TYR A 222 -14.22 -13.11 -2.41
C TYR A 222 -15.19 -13.86 -3.31
N LYS A 223 -16.31 -14.28 -2.72
CA LYS A 223 -17.37 -15.01 -3.41
C LYS A 223 -17.90 -14.23 -4.62
N GLU A 224 -17.66 -14.76 -5.81
CA GLU A 224 -17.89 -14.04 -7.07
C GLU A 224 -19.37 -13.92 -7.50
N ASP A 225 -20.28 -14.66 -6.86
CA ASP A 225 -21.74 -14.59 -7.07
C ASP A 225 -22.46 -13.95 -5.86
N PHE A 226 -21.72 -13.17 -5.06
CA PHE A 226 -22.23 -12.56 -3.84
C PHE A 226 -23.42 -11.61 -4.07
N LEU A 227 -23.46 -10.89 -5.20
CA LEU A 227 -24.54 -9.98 -5.60
C LEU A 227 -25.23 -10.44 -6.89
N GLN A 228 -26.56 -10.35 -6.91
CA GLN A 228 -27.45 -10.74 -8.00
C GLN A 228 -28.07 -9.52 -8.67
N GLU A 229 -28.76 -9.74 -9.79
CA GLU A 229 -29.45 -8.67 -10.53
C GLU A 229 -30.45 -7.93 -9.62
N GLY A 230 -30.40 -6.60 -9.66
CA GLY A 230 -31.19 -5.71 -8.79
C GLY A 230 -30.59 -5.42 -7.42
N GLU A 231 -29.53 -6.12 -6.99
CA GLU A 231 -28.91 -5.92 -5.68
C GLU A 231 -27.69 -4.97 -5.73
N ILE A 232 -27.21 -4.61 -6.91
CA ILE A 232 -26.24 -3.54 -7.10
C ILE A 232 -26.61 -2.75 -8.36
N GLY A 233 -26.54 -1.43 -8.30
CA GLY A 233 -26.94 -0.61 -9.43
C GLY A 233 -27.05 0.88 -9.16
N GLY A 234 -27.66 1.57 -10.12
CA GLY A 234 -27.89 3.01 -10.04
C GLY A 234 -28.93 3.49 -11.05
N HIS A 235 -29.45 4.69 -10.83
CA HIS A 235 -30.36 5.37 -11.75
C HIS A 235 -29.56 6.05 -12.86
N CYS A 236 -29.30 5.32 -13.95
CA CYS A 236 -28.48 5.77 -15.07
C CYS A 236 -28.77 4.94 -16.33
N LYS A 237 -28.30 5.39 -17.48
CA LYS A 237 -28.37 4.63 -18.74
C LYS A 237 -27.20 3.65 -18.81
N LEU A 238 -27.47 2.37 -18.58
CA LEU A 238 -26.44 1.32 -18.53
C LEU A 238 -26.12 0.75 -19.92
N ASP A 239 -24.84 0.75 -20.30
CA ASP A 239 -24.35 -0.06 -21.41
C ASP A 239 -23.98 -1.47 -20.92
N ARG A 240 -25.01 -2.33 -20.81
CA ARG A 240 -24.84 -3.71 -20.33
C ARG A 240 -23.90 -4.52 -21.22
N LYS A 241 -23.86 -4.25 -22.53
CA LYS A 241 -23.00 -4.96 -23.47
C LYS A 241 -21.54 -4.61 -23.24
N ALA A 242 -21.23 -3.33 -23.10
CA ALA A 242 -19.87 -2.87 -22.79
C ALA A 242 -19.40 -3.42 -21.43
N LEU A 243 -20.25 -3.35 -20.39
CA LEU A 243 -19.92 -3.90 -19.08
C LEU A 243 -19.56 -5.39 -19.17
N LEU A 244 -20.41 -6.22 -19.80
CA LEU A 244 -20.16 -7.66 -19.92
C LEU A 244 -18.90 -7.99 -20.75
N ALA A 245 -18.46 -7.10 -21.64
CA ALA A 245 -17.24 -7.29 -22.42
C ALA A 245 -15.95 -7.16 -21.58
N GLU A 246 -16.03 -6.59 -20.37
CA GLU A 246 -14.88 -6.40 -19.47
C GLU A 246 -14.53 -7.65 -18.64
N GLY A 247 -15.25 -8.76 -18.80
CA GLY A 247 -15.09 -9.97 -17.99
C GLY A 247 -13.88 -10.86 -18.30
N GLU A 248 -13.04 -10.52 -19.29
CA GLU A 248 -11.90 -11.36 -19.73
C GLU A 248 -10.91 -11.68 -18.59
N HIS A 249 -10.71 -10.75 -17.66
CA HIS A 249 -9.81 -10.93 -16.50
C HIS A 249 -10.58 -11.12 -15.19
N LYS A 250 -11.80 -11.68 -15.24
CA LYS A 250 -12.56 -12.02 -14.03
C LYS A 250 -11.73 -12.95 -13.14
N SER A 251 -11.38 -12.45 -11.96
CA SER A 251 -10.73 -13.20 -10.89
C SER A 251 -10.82 -12.36 -9.61
N PRO A 252 -11.03 -12.99 -8.43
CA PRO A 252 -11.25 -12.33 -7.15
C PRO A 252 -10.37 -11.12 -6.86
N LEU A 253 -9.06 -11.23 -7.05
CA LEU A 253 -8.06 -10.22 -6.72
C LEU A 253 -7.46 -9.52 -7.95
N GLN A 254 -8.05 -9.71 -9.13
CA GLN A 254 -7.57 -9.12 -10.39
C GLN A 254 -8.59 -8.18 -11.05
N SER A 255 -9.87 -8.27 -10.67
CA SER A 255 -10.97 -7.51 -11.28
C SER A 255 -12.16 -7.35 -10.33
N TRP A 256 -12.90 -6.24 -10.45
CA TRP A 256 -14.20 -6.03 -9.81
C TRP A 256 -15.38 -6.56 -10.65
N PHE A 257 -15.10 -7.23 -11.77
CA PHE A 257 -16.12 -7.65 -12.72
C PHE A 257 -17.14 -8.60 -12.06
N ALA A 258 -16.70 -9.47 -11.16
CA ALA A 258 -17.58 -10.39 -10.46
C ALA A 258 -18.68 -9.67 -9.66
N GLU A 259 -18.33 -8.56 -9.01
CA GLU A 259 -19.26 -7.72 -8.26
C GLU A 259 -20.11 -6.83 -9.15
N LEU A 260 -19.58 -6.41 -10.30
CA LEU A 260 -20.23 -5.44 -11.18
C LEU A 260 -21.01 -6.08 -12.34
N GLN A 261 -20.81 -7.35 -12.68
CA GLN A 261 -21.49 -8.03 -13.80
C GLN A 261 -23.03 -8.00 -13.69
N SER A 262 -23.55 -7.92 -12.45
CA SER A 262 -24.98 -7.83 -12.12
C SER A 262 -25.48 -6.40 -11.91
N TYR A 263 -24.63 -5.39 -12.18
CA TYR A 263 -24.99 -3.98 -12.05
C TYR A 263 -26.24 -3.67 -12.88
N SER A 264 -27.23 -3.10 -12.20
CA SER A 264 -28.58 -2.91 -12.74
C SER A 264 -28.91 -1.44 -12.96
N GLN A 265 -29.57 -1.15 -14.07
CA GLN A 265 -30.22 0.13 -14.30
C GLN A 265 -31.50 0.20 -13.45
N LEU A 266 -31.49 1.06 -12.45
CA LEU A 266 -32.61 1.26 -11.52
C LEU A 266 -33.57 2.33 -12.07
N ASN A 267 -34.85 2.23 -11.71
CA ASN A 267 -35.91 3.14 -12.13
C ASN A 267 -36.29 4.17 -11.05
N PHE A 268 -35.50 4.28 -9.99
CA PHE A 268 -35.72 5.20 -8.88
C PHE A 268 -34.46 5.95 -8.52
N GLU A 269 -34.60 7.21 -8.11
CA GLU A 269 -33.48 8.00 -7.59
C GLU A 269 -33.07 7.52 -6.20
N LEU A 270 -31.77 7.57 -5.92
CA LEU A 270 -31.23 7.20 -4.61
C LEU A 270 -31.41 8.36 -3.62
N LYS A 271 -32.62 8.46 -3.08
CA LYS A 271 -33.04 9.37 -2.00
C LYS A 271 -33.43 8.57 -0.76
N ASP A 272 -33.61 9.27 0.38
CA ASP A 272 -33.88 8.73 1.73
C ASP A 272 -34.96 7.64 1.83
N LYS A 273 -35.86 7.53 0.86
CA LYS A 273 -36.95 6.55 0.87
C LYS A 273 -36.55 5.17 0.35
N ASN A 274 -35.46 5.06 -0.41
CA ASN A 274 -35.09 3.81 -1.10
C ASN A 274 -33.96 3.03 -0.40
N CYS A 275 -33.23 3.69 0.50
CA CYS A 275 -32.07 3.14 1.19
C CYS A 275 -32.31 3.19 2.70
N ASP A 276 -31.89 2.15 3.42
CA ASP A 276 -31.97 2.12 4.90
C ASP A 276 -30.80 2.91 5.51
N LEU A 277 -29.71 3.06 4.75
CA LEU A 277 -28.52 3.83 5.11
C LEU A 277 -27.98 4.58 3.90
N ILE A 278 -27.65 5.86 4.09
CA ILE A 278 -26.96 6.68 3.08
C ILE A 278 -25.59 7.07 3.61
N ILE A 279 -24.56 6.72 2.85
CA ILE A 279 -23.17 7.07 3.10
C ILE A 279 -22.82 8.28 2.23
N GLU A 280 -22.84 9.45 2.86
CA GLU A 280 -22.50 10.73 2.23
C GLU A 280 -20.99 10.86 1.97
N LYS A 281 -20.18 10.26 2.84
CA LYS A 281 -18.71 10.35 2.76
C LYS A 281 -18.14 9.53 1.60
N PRO A 282 -17.17 10.06 0.84
CA PRO A 282 -16.47 9.29 -0.19
C PRO A 282 -15.91 7.99 0.39
N SER A 283 -16.12 6.90 -0.33
CA SER A 283 -15.79 5.56 0.16
C SER A 283 -14.91 4.79 -0.84
N TYR A 284 -13.89 4.11 -0.35
CA TYR A 284 -13.06 3.21 -1.14
C TYR A 284 -13.42 1.77 -0.80
N PHE A 285 -13.76 0.97 -1.80
CA PHE A 285 -13.88 -0.48 -1.67
C PHE A 285 -12.55 -1.14 -1.98
N MET A 286 -12.11 -2.04 -1.11
CA MET A 286 -10.83 -2.73 -1.22
C MET A 286 -10.97 -4.23 -0.98
N LYS A 287 -10.38 -5.04 -1.86
CA LYS A 287 -10.09 -6.46 -1.60
C LYS A 287 -8.61 -6.56 -1.24
N LEU A 288 -8.28 -7.38 -0.25
CA LEU A 288 -6.95 -7.45 0.34
C LEU A 288 -6.26 -8.79 0.02
N ASP A 289 -4.95 -8.80 -0.12
CA ASP A 289 -4.21 -10.05 -0.39
C ASP A 289 -4.05 -10.86 0.90
N ALA A 290 -3.16 -10.45 1.81
CA ALA A 290 -2.94 -11.15 3.09
C ALA A 290 -2.32 -10.25 4.19
N GLY A 291 -3.12 -9.82 5.15
CA GLY A 291 -2.74 -8.88 6.22
C GLY A 291 -1.73 -9.41 7.25
N VAL A 292 -1.41 -10.71 7.20
CA VAL A 292 -0.43 -11.36 8.09
C VAL A 292 0.98 -11.43 7.48
N ASN A 293 1.14 -11.08 6.20
CA ASN A 293 2.44 -11.12 5.51
C ASN A 293 2.70 -9.78 4.82
N MET A 294 3.78 -9.10 5.21
CA MET A 294 4.09 -7.76 4.70
C MET A 294 4.24 -7.71 3.18
N TYR A 295 4.83 -8.73 2.55
CA TYR A 295 5.00 -8.74 1.10
C TYR A 295 3.65 -8.77 0.38
N HIS A 296 2.75 -9.63 0.85
CA HIS A 296 1.39 -9.75 0.31
C HIS A 296 0.53 -8.53 0.64
N HIS A 297 0.56 -8.01 1.86
CA HIS A 297 -0.28 -6.87 2.24
C HIS A 297 0.16 -5.53 1.65
N PHE A 298 1.46 -5.30 1.45
CA PHE A 298 1.93 -3.98 0.97
C PHE A 298 1.57 -3.69 -0.48
N CYS A 299 1.23 -4.71 -1.28
CA CYS A 299 0.66 -4.47 -2.59
C CYS A 299 -0.73 -3.80 -2.49
N ASP A 300 -1.51 -4.05 -1.43
CA ASP A 300 -2.81 -3.41 -1.19
C ASP A 300 -2.64 -1.90 -0.96
N PHE A 301 -1.70 -1.51 -0.10
CA PHE A 301 -1.41 -0.09 0.17
C PHE A 301 -0.82 0.63 -1.03
N VAL A 302 0.06 -0.02 -1.79
CA VAL A 302 0.61 0.57 -3.03
C VAL A 302 -0.51 0.78 -4.04
N ASN A 303 -1.39 -0.20 -4.23
CA ASN A 303 -2.52 -0.08 -5.16
C ASN A 303 -3.56 0.96 -4.71
N LEU A 304 -3.77 1.13 -3.40
CA LEU A 304 -4.60 2.22 -2.87
C LEU A 304 -3.98 3.59 -3.16
N TYR A 305 -2.66 3.75 -2.95
CA TYR A 305 -1.96 4.99 -3.26
C TYR A 305 -2.04 5.35 -4.75
N ILE A 306 -1.87 4.38 -5.65
CA ILE A 306 -2.08 4.60 -7.09
C ILE A 306 -3.54 4.97 -7.38
N SER A 307 -4.50 4.34 -6.69
CA SER A 307 -5.92 4.66 -6.81
C SER A 307 -6.23 6.10 -6.37
N GLN A 308 -5.53 6.65 -5.37
CA GLN A 308 -5.61 8.07 -5.00
C GLN A 308 -5.12 9.00 -6.12
N HIS A 309 -4.06 8.62 -6.84
CA HIS A 309 -3.61 9.36 -8.03
C HIS A 309 -4.63 9.32 -9.17
N ILE A 310 -5.24 8.16 -9.45
CA ILE A 310 -6.29 8.03 -10.48
C ILE A 310 -7.53 8.85 -10.08
N ASN A 311 -7.93 8.80 -8.81
CA ASN A 311 -9.06 9.57 -8.29
C ASN A 311 -8.75 11.08 -8.15
N ASN A 312 -7.47 11.45 -8.18
CA ASN A 312 -6.96 12.78 -7.84
C ASN A 312 -7.48 13.30 -6.48
N SER A 313 -7.41 12.45 -5.46
CA SER A 313 -7.75 12.82 -4.08
C SER A 313 -6.82 12.13 -3.08
N PHE A 314 -6.27 12.91 -2.16
CA PHE A 314 -5.43 12.47 -1.04
C PHE A 314 -6.01 12.87 0.31
N ASP A 315 -7.33 13.15 0.33
CA ASP A 315 -8.05 13.43 1.58
C ASP A 315 -8.07 12.18 2.46
N THR A 316 -8.01 12.37 3.78
CA THR A 316 -8.13 11.32 4.79
C THR A 316 -9.52 11.27 5.41
N ASP A 317 -10.40 12.25 5.17
CA ASP A 317 -11.82 12.17 5.53
C ASP A 317 -12.61 11.31 4.53
N VAL A 318 -12.18 10.05 4.37
CA VAL A 318 -12.78 9.06 3.47
C VAL A 318 -13.02 7.76 4.23
N ASN A 319 -14.05 7.01 3.86
CA ASN A 319 -14.22 5.65 4.37
C ASN A 319 -13.39 4.67 3.55
N ILE A 320 -12.78 3.69 4.21
CA ILE A 320 -12.24 2.50 3.54
C ILE A 320 -13.06 1.30 3.99
N ILE A 321 -13.67 0.63 3.02
CA ILE A 321 -14.54 -0.52 3.24
C ILE A 321 -13.83 -1.76 2.69
N MET A 322 -13.50 -2.66 3.61
CA MET A 322 -12.94 -3.97 3.30
C MET A 322 -14.04 -4.84 2.69
N TRP A 323 -13.89 -5.10 1.39
CA TRP A 323 -14.75 -5.97 0.62
C TRP A 323 -14.44 -7.44 0.94
N ASP A 324 -14.98 -7.91 2.04
CA ASP A 324 -14.88 -9.28 2.51
C ASP A 324 -16.28 -9.88 2.59
N THR A 325 -16.52 -10.89 1.77
CA THR A 325 -17.80 -11.62 1.68
C THR A 325 -17.87 -12.81 2.64
N SER A 326 -16.77 -13.14 3.32
CA SER A 326 -16.74 -14.18 4.33
C SER A 326 -17.45 -13.75 5.62
N SER A 327 -17.72 -14.74 6.46
CA SER A 327 -18.19 -14.52 7.85
C SER A 327 -17.05 -14.34 8.85
N TYR A 328 -15.80 -14.61 8.45
CA TYR A 328 -14.66 -14.62 9.36
C TYR A 328 -14.13 -13.22 9.70
N GLY A 329 -13.21 -13.18 10.66
CA GLY A 329 -12.37 -12.02 10.90
C GLY A 329 -11.30 -11.86 9.83
N TYR A 330 -10.61 -10.72 9.88
CA TYR A 330 -9.43 -10.46 9.08
C TYR A 330 -8.32 -9.99 10.02
N GLY A 331 -7.20 -10.72 10.05
CA GLY A 331 -6.02 -10.32 10.80
C GLY A 331 -5.16 -9.37 9.98
N ASP A 332 -4.80 -8.22 10.57
CA ASP A 332 -3.93 -7.23 9.92
C ASP A 332 -2.82 -6.80 10.87
N LEU A 333 -1.61 -7.34 10.65
CA LEU A 333 -0.40 -7.03 11.42
C LEU A 333 0.18 -5.65 11.10
N PHE A 334 -0.33 -4.97 10.08
CA PHE A 334 0.16 -3.68 9.59
C PHE A 334 -0.92 -2.60 9.58
N SER A 335 -1.96 -2.80 10.40
CA SER A 335 -3.14 -1.92 10.48
C SER A 335 -2.82 -0.46 10.79
N ASP A 336 -1.67 -0.16 11.41
CA ASP A 336 -1.18 1.21 11.58
C ASP A 336 -1.04 1.96 10.24
N THR A 337 -0.79 1.26 9.13
CA THR A 337 -0.63 1.86 7.80
C THR A 337 -1.92 2.48 7.27
N TRP A 338 -3.10 2.05 7.74
CA TRP A 338 -4.38 2.64 7.32
C TRP A 338 -4.49 4.13 7.67
N LYS A 339 -3.80 4.59 8.72
CA LYS A 339 -3.71 6.01 9.12
C LYS A 339 -3.09 6.91 8.04
N VAL A 340 -2.43 6.32 7.05
CA VAL A 340 -1.91 7.04 5.88
C VAL A 340 -3.05 7.51 4.97
N PHE A 341 -4.13 6.72 4.88
CA PHE A 341 -5.16 6.84 3.85
C PHE A 341 -6.52 7.29 4.38
N THR A 342 -6.77 7.16 5.68
CA THR A 342 -8.04 7.56 6.29
C THR A 342 -7.87 7.95 7.76
N ASP A 343 -8.68 8.92 8.20
CA ASP A 343 -8.85 9.32 9.60
C ASP A 343 -9.87 8.42 10.34
N HIS A 344 -10.46 7.44 9.64
CA HIS A 344 -11.53 6.58 10.13
C HIS A 344 -11.06 5.12 10.27
N ASN A 345 -11.75 4.37 11.11
CA ASN A 345 -11.53 2.92 11.20
C ASN A 345 -11.98 2.22 9.92
N ILE A 346 -11.28 1.15 9.55
CA ILE A 346 -11.66 0.27 8.44
C ILE A 346 -13.03 -0.34 8.71
N ILE A 347 -13.94 -0.17 7.77
CA ILE A 347 -15.31 -0.70 7.84
C ILE A 347 -15.33 -2.05 7.13
N HIS A 348 -15.82 -3.08 7.79
CA HIS A 348 -16.04 -4.36 7.12
C HIS A 348 -17.36 -4.34 6.35
N LEU A 349 -17.42 -4.95 5.17
CA LEU A 349 -18.67 -5.05 4.39
C LEU A 349 -19.85 -5.62 5.21
N LYS A 350 -19.57 -6.54 6.15
CA LYS A 350 -20.57 -7.13 7.07
C LYS A 350 -21.27 -6.15 8.01
N THR A 351 -20.70 -4.97 8.23
CA THR A 351 -21.36 -3.89 8.98
C THR A 351 -22.66 -3.41 8.31
N PHE A 352 -22.79 -3.67 7.01
CA PHE A 352 -23.95 -3.30 6.21
C PHE A 352 -24.95 -4.42 5.99
N ASP A 353 -24.71 -5.61 6.56
CA ASP A 353 -25.64 -6.74 6.44
C ASP A 353 -27.05 -6.36 6.92
N PHE A 354 -28.05 -6.94 6.27
CA PHE A 354 -29.48 -6.74 6.51
C PHE A 354 -30.03 -5.36 6.11
N LYS A 355 -29.29 -4.58 5.30
CA LYS A 355 -29.66 -3.21 4.88
C LYS A 355 -29.53 -3.00 3.38
N LYS A 356 -30.33 -2.08 2.86
CA LYS A 356 -30.08 -1.38 1.59
C LYS A 356 -29.21 -0.16 1.86
N VAL A 357 -28.04 -0.10 1.26
CA VAL A 357 -27.07 0.98 1.47
C VAL A 357 -26.86 1.74 0.18
N CYS A 358 -26.89 3.06 0.27
CA CYS A 358 -26.60 3.95 -0.84
C CYS A 358 -25.36 4.77 -0.54
N PHE A 359 -24.45 4.85 -1.51
CA PHE A 359 -23.22 5.62 -1.39
C PHE A 359 -23.24 6.78 -2.37
N LYS A 360 -22.91 7.98 -1.92
CA LYS A 360 -22.83 9.14 -2.81
C LYS A 360 -21.67 9.05 -3.78
N GLU A 361 -20.50 8.66 -3.28
CA GLU A 361 -19.30 8.47 -4.09
C GLU A 361 -18.55 7.22 -3.63
N VAL A 362 -18.20 6.37 -4.59
CA VAL A 362 -17.43 5.15 -4.36
C VAL A 362 -16.30 5.04 -5.36
N VAL A 363 -15.13 4.64 -4.87
CA VAL A 363 -14.01 4.16 -5.67
C VAL A 363 -13.83 2.66 -5.41
N PHE A 364 -13.86 1.87 -6.47
CA PHE A 364 -13.38 0.50 -6.47
C PHE A 364 -11.88 0.54 -6.76
N SER A 365 -11.05 0.31 -5.74
CA SER A 365 -9.59 0.50 -5.84
C SER A 365 -8.95 -0.48 -6.82
N LEU A 366 -7.74 -0.18 -7.28
CA LEU A 366 -6.89 -1.18 -7.93
C LEU A 366 -6.70 -2.41 -7.02
N LEU A 367 -6.59 -3.59 -7.63
CA LEU A 367 -6.55 -4.87 -6.92
C LEU A 367 -5.13 -5.44 -6.80
N PRO A 368 -4.83 -6.24 -5.77
CA PRO A 368 -3.47 -6.68 -5.48
C PRO A 368 -2.81 -7.57 -6.54
N ARG A 369 -3.59 -8.43 -7.22
CA ARG A 369 -3.05 -9.49 -8.10
C ARG A 369 -3.31 -9.25 -9.58
N MET A 370 -3.65 -8.01 -9.97
CA MET A 370 -3.95 -7.66 -11.35
C MET A 370 -2.90 -8.20 -12.34
N ARG A 371 -3.38 -8.74 -13.46
CA ARG A 371 -2.50 -9.07 -14.59
C ARG A 371 -1.86 -7.80 -15.14
N TYR A 372 -0.53 -7.74 -15.20
CA TYR A 372 0.21 -6.50 -15.48
C TYR A 372 -0.09 -5.39 -14.46
N GLY A 373 -0.30 -5.79 -13.19
CA GLY A 373 -0.40 -4.89 -12.05
C GLY A 373 0.94 -4.22 -11.71
N LEU A 374 0.90 -3.27 -10.79
CA LEU A 374 2.09 -2.74 -10.13
C LEU A 374 2.33 -3.56 -8.83
N PHE A 375 3.58 -3.79 -8.43
CA PHE A 375 4.00 -4.68 -7.31
C PHE A 375 4.01 -6.17 -7.69
N TYR A 376 2.84 -6.74 -8.02
CA TYR A 376 2.73 -8.11 -8.56
C TYR A 376 2.56 -8.10 -10.07
N ASN A 377 3.09 -9.14 -10.72
CA ASN A 377 2.91 -9.37 -12.16
C ASN A 377 3.36 -8.18 -13.03
N THR A 378 4.27 -7.33 -12.54
CA THR A 378 4.79 -6.16 -13.27
C THR A 378 5.97 -6.60 -14.14
N PRO A 379 5.84 -6.59 -15.48
CA PRO A 379 6.96 -6.89 -16.36
C PRO A 379 7.94 -5.70 -16.32
N LEU A 380 9.08 -5.85 -15.63
CA LEU A 380 10.11 -4.82 -15.57
C LEU A 380 11.13 -4.98 -16.69
N VAL A 381 11.31 -3.91 -17.48
CA VAL A 381 12.35 -3.82 -18.51
C VAL A 381 13.71 -4.05 -17.86
N PRO A 382 14.52 -5.06 -18.26
CA PRO A 382 15.83 -5.32 -17.66
C PRO A 382 16.76 -4.10 -17.71
N GLY A 383 17.68 -3.98 -16.76
CA GLY A 383 18.63 -2.85 -16.67
C GLY A 383 18.02 -1.50 -16.27
N CYS A 384 16.70 -1.38 -16.21
CA CYS A 384 16.01 -0.15 -15.80
C CYS A 384 15.69 -0.08 -14.29
N PHE A 385 15.64 1.10 -13.71
CA PHE A 385 15.08 1.34 -12.37
C PHE A 385 14.44 2.73 -12.35
N SER A 386 13.60 3.00 -11.34
CA SER A 386 13.03 4.33 -11.16
C SER A 386 13.08 4.79 -9.71
N THR A 387 13.02 6.11 -9.52
CA THR A 387 12.83 6.79 -8.24
C THR A 387 11.51 7.57 -8.23
N GLY A 388 10.49 7.03 -8.92
CA GLY A 388 9.17 7.63 -9.09
C GLY A 388 8.13 7.10 -8.14
N MET A 389 7.13 6.41 -8.68
CA MET A 389 5.93 5.94 -7.97
C MET A 389 6.21 5.34 -6.57
N PHE A 390 7.11 4.35 -6.46
CA PHE A 390 7.38 3.68 -5.17
C PHE A 390 8.19 4.54 -4.20
N ARG A 391 9.04 5.46 -4.70
CA ARG A 391 9.69 6.46 -3.84
C ARG A 391 8.66 7.45 -3.31
N ALA A 392 7.75 7.93 -4.16
CA ALA A 392 6.67 8.80 -3.74
C ALA A 392 5.76 8.10 -2.71
N PHE A 393 5.36 6.85 -2.97
CA PHE A 393 4.63 6.02 -2.00
C PHE A 393 5.36 5.93 -0.65
N SER A 394 6.66 5.60 -0.67
CA SER A 394 7.50 5.53 0.53
C SER A 394 7.48 6.83 1.34
N GLN A 395 7.71 7.96 0.66
CA GLN A 395 7.68 9.29 1.28
C GLN A 395 6.29 9.62 1.85
N HIS A 396 5.23 9.27 1.13
CA HIS A 396 3.86 9.50 1.56
C HIS A 396 3.53 8.76 2.85
N VAL A 397 3.84 7.46 2.90
CA VAL A 397 3.64 6.61 4.09
C VAL A 397 4.45 7.12 5.27
N LEU A 398 5.76 7.34 5.08
CA LEU A 398 6.65 7.79 6.17
C LEU A 398 6.22 9.14 6.74
N PHE A 399 5.84 10.09 5.87
CA PHE A 399 5.35 11.40 6.27
C PHE A 399 4.05 11.31 7.08
N ARG A 400 3.04 10.59 6.57
CA ARG A 400 1.73 10.46 7.24
C ARG A 400 1.81 9.69 8.55
N LEU A 401 2.72 8.72 8.66
CA LEU A 401 2.99 7.99 9.91
C LEU A 401 3.96 8.72 10.86
N ASN A 402 4.43 9.91 10.49
CA ASN A 402 5.39 10.70 11.26
C ASN A 402 6.68 9.93 11.60
N ILE A 403 7.20 9.17 10.62
CA ILE A 403 8.47 8.46 10.71
C ILE A 403 9.58 9.38 10.22
N THR A 404 10.46 9.78 11.13
CA THR A 404 11.53 10.75 10.83
C THR A 404 12.80 10.05 10.40
N GLN A 405 13.50 10.69 9.45
CA GLN A 405 14.87 10.34 9.11
C GLN A 405 15.83 11.05 10.06
N GLU A 406 16.62 10.29 10.78
CA GLU A 406 17.75 10.83 11.55
C GLU A 406 18.86 11.27 10.60
N ARG A 407 19.52 12.38 10.95
CA ARG A 407 20.62 12.92 10.15
C ARG A 407 21.74 11.88 10.07
N PRO A 408 22.25 11.57 8.86
CA PRO A 408 23.47 10.80 8.69
C PRO A 408 24.60 11.36 9.54
N GLN A 409 25.25 10.51 10.32
CA GLN A 409 26.44 10.89 11.09
C GLN A 409 27.67 10.75 10.20
N ILE A 410 28.42 11.84 10.00
CA ILE A 410 29.65 11.82 9.20
C ILE A 410 30.62 10.80 9.81
N GLY A 411 31.17 9.91 8.97
CA GLY A 411 32.10 8.87 9.39
C GLY A 411 31.44 7.65 10.05
N LYS A 412 30.11 7.57 10.06
CA LYS A 412 29.35 6.40 10.54
C LYS A 412 28.38 5.90 9.47
N ILE A 413 28.22 4.59 9.39
CA ILE A 413 27.28 3.89 8.50
C ILE A 413 26.44 2.96 9.35
N ARG A 414 25.12 3.13 9.33
CA ARG A 414 24.18 2.30 10.08
C ARG A 414 23.92 1.02 9.32
N VAL A 415 24.36 -0.11 9.89
CA VAL A 415 24.21 -1.44 9.30
C VAL A 415 23.18 -2.21 10.13
N THR A 416 22.04 -2.49 9.53
CA THR A 416 20.99 -3.29 10.18
C THR A 416 20.98 -4.70 9.59
N LEU A 417 21.16 -5.71 10.44
CA LEU A 417 20.98 -7.11 10.11
C LEU A 417 19.63 -7.59 10.66
N LEU A 418 18.68 -7.82 9.76
CA LEU A 418 17.40 -8.44 10.08
C LEU A 418 17.59 -9.96 10.15
N VAL A 419 17.32 -10.51 11.33
CA VAL A 419 17.38 -11.95 11.61
C VAL A 419 15.97 -12.51 11.73
N ARG A 420 15.86 -13.83 11.74
CA ARG A 420 14.58 -14.54 11.76
C ARG A 420 14.55 -15.57 12.88
N SER A 421 13.55 -15.48 13.74
CA SER A 421 13.18 -16.52 14.71
C SER A 421 12.07 -17.42 14.17
N THR A 422 12.28 -17.98 12.97
CA THR A 422 11.40 -18.95 12.29
C THR A 422 12.06 -20.33 12.18
N GLN A 423 11.33 -21.37 11.78
CA GLN A 423 11.88 -22.72 11.61
C GLN A 423 12.96 -22.78 10.51
N TYR A 424 12.76 -22.02 9.43
CA TYR A 424 13.62 -22.01 8.24
C TYR A 424 14.19 -20.61 7.97
N ARG A 425 15.17 -20.57 7.07
CA ARG A 425 15.91 -19.37 6.65
C ARG A 425 16.58 -18.66 7.84
N ARG A 426 17.06 -19.42 8.82
CA ARG A 426 17.91 -18.89 9.90
C ARG A 426 19.35 -18.75 9.42
N ILE A 427 20.05 -17.76 9.95
CA ILE A 427 21.49 -17.54 9.75
C ILE A 427 22.22 -18.33 10.83
N LEU A 428 22.81 -19.47 10.47
CA LEU A 428 23.44 -20.40 11.42
C LEU A 428 24.71 -19.82 12.06
N ASN A 429 25.51 -19.09 11.29
CA ASN A 429 26.74 -18.45 11.76
C ASN A 429 26.58 -16.93 12.00
N GLN A 430 25.40 -16.50 12.46
CA GLN A 430 25.07 -15.10 12.72
C GLN A 430 26.12 -14.39 13.58
N ASP A 431 26.56 -15.02 14.67
CA ASP A 431 27.52 -14.43 15.60
C ASP A 431 28.87 -14.12 14.95
N GLU A 432 29.31 -14.93 13.98
CA GLU A 432 30.54 -14.70 13.23
C GLU A 432 30.41 -13.48 12.33
N LEU A 433 29.30 -13.36 11.60
CA LEU A 433 29.01 -12.22 10.73
C LEU A 433 28.93 -10.93 11.55
N VAL A 434 28.21 -10.93 12.68
CA VAL A 434 28.06 -9.76 13.55
C VAL A 434 29.39 -9.35 14.17
N LYS A 435 30.21 -10.31 14.63
CA LYS A 435 31.57 -10.03 15.12
C LYS A 435 32.42 -9.39 14.03
N ALA A 436 32.36 -9.90 12.80
CA ALA A 436 33.10 -9.35 11.67
C ALA A 436 32.67 -7.91 11.34
N LEU A 437 31.36 -7.61 11.30
CA LEU A 437 30.84 -6.25 11.09
C LEU A 437 31.37 -5.29 12.15
N LYS A 438 31.39 -5.70 13.43
CA LYS A 438 31.83 -4.87 14.56
C LYS A 438 33.34 -4.60 14.58
N THR A 439 34.14 -5.29 13.75
CA THR A 439 35.58 -4.97 13.60
C THR A 439 35.82 -3.67 12.82
N VAL A 440 34.83 -3.22 12.04
CA VAL A 440 34.91 -2.01 11.23
C VAL A 440 34.35 -0.83 12.04
N THR A 441 35.23 0.08 12.46
CA THR A 441 34.92 1.16 13.40
C THR A 441 33.87 2.17 12.90
N VAL A 442 33.73 2.29 11.57
CA VAL A 442 32.73 3.16 10.94
C VAL A 442 31.32 2.54 10.92
N PHE A 443 31.19 1.23 11.13
CA PHE A 443 29.88 0.58 11.16
C PHE A 443 29.21 0.73 12.53
N ASP A 444 27.97 1.20 12.52
CA ASP A 444 27.06 1.13 13.65
C ASP A 444 26.10 -0.04 13.41
N VAL A 445 26.38 -1.16 14.08
CA VAL A 445 25.77 -2.47 13.76
C VAL A 445 24.60 -2.75 14.69
N ARG A 446 23.41 -2.87 14.11
CA ARG A 446 22.18 -3.26 14.81
C ARG A 446 21.69 -4.61 14.30
N VAL A 447 21.39 -5.53 15.21
CA VAL A 447 20.75 -6.82 14.90
C VAL A 447 19.32 -6.76 15.40
N VAL A 448 18.35 -7.10 14.55
CA VAL A 448 16.92 -6.99 14.88
C VAL A 448 16.16 -8.23 14.44
N ASP A 449 15.19 -8.63 15.24
CA ASP A 449 14.12 -9.54 14.83
C ASP A 449 12.80 -8.76 14.89
N TYR A 450 12.17 -8.58 13.74
CA TYR A 450 10.95 -7.78 13.62
C TYR A 450 9.72 -8.45 14.21
N LYS A 451 9.76 -9.76 14.48
CA LYS A 451 8.67 -10.46 15.18
C LYS A 451 8.33 -9.82 16.53
N ASP A 452 9.34 -9.35 17.25
CA ASP A 452 9.20 -8.83 18.62
C ASP A 452 9.11 -7.29 18.68
N ILE A 453 9.01 -6.63 17.51
CA ILE A 453 9.04 -5.16 17.39
C ILE A 453 7.74 -4.70 16.75
N ARG A 454 7.11 -3.66 17.31
CA ARG A 454 5.89 -3.06 16.73
C ARG A 454 6.18 -2.44 15.35
N PHE A 455 5.23 -2.52 14.44
CA PHE A 455 5.43 -2.12 13.04
C PHE A 455 5.98 -0.70 12.86
N LEU A 456 5.45 0.32 13.54
CA LEU A 456 5.98 1.69 13.45
C LEU A 456 7.44 1.81 13.91
N GLU A 457 7.87 0.99 14.87
CA GLU A 457 9.27 0.94 15.29
C GLU A 457 10.13 0.21 14.25
N GLN A 458 9.62 -0.84 13.60
CA GLN A 458 10.29 -1.47 12.46
C GLN A 458 10.57 -0.44 11.36
N LEU A 459 9.59 0.42 11.03
CA LEU A 459 9.77 1.49 10.05
C LEU A 459 10.84 2.50 10.47
N LYS A 460 10.90 2.91 11.75
CA LYS A 460 11.95 3.82 12.23
C LYS A 460 13.34 3.21 12.09
N ILE A 461 13.49 1.93 12.42
CA ILE A 461 14.76 1.20 12.29
C ILE A 461 15.17 1.13 10.82
N THR A 462 14.25 0.68 9.97
CA THR A 462 14.47 0.55 8.53
C THR A 462 14.82 1.90 7.90
N HIS A 463 14.03 2.94 8.15
CA HIS A 463 14.25 4.25 7.55
C HIS A 463 15.59 4.91 7.97
N ASN A 464 16.16 4.40 9.07
CA ASN A 464 17.46 4.79 9.60
C ASN A 464 18.54 3.71 9.42
N SER A 465 18.44 2.91 8.35
CA SER A 465 19.45 1.92 7.96
C SER A 465 20.11 2.31 6.64
N ASP A 466 21.43 2.46 6.63
CA ASP A 466 22.19 2.81 5.42
C ASP A 466 22.57 1.54 4.62
N ILE A 467 22.82 0.44 5.33
CA ILE A 467 22.92 -0.91 4.77
C ILE A 467 21.90 -1.79 5.50
N PHE A 468 21.01 -2.43 4.75
CA PHE A 468 19.99 -3.32 5.28
C PHE A 468 20.22 -4.74 4.78
N ILE A 469 20.55 -5.64 5.69
CA ILE A 469 20.96 -7.02 5.39
C ILE A 469 19.88 -7.96 5.90
N SER A 470 19.38 -8.85 5.05
CA SER A 470 18.43 -9.90 5.45
C SER A 470 18.52 -11.08 4.50
N ILE A 471 18.10 -12.25 4.95
CA ILE A 471 17.76 -13.38 4.07
C ILE A 471 16.35 -13.20 3.50
N HIS A 472 16.05 -13.85 2.37
CA HIS A 472 14.77 -13.79 1.66
C HIS A 472 13.55 -14.00 2.57
N GLY A 473 12.52 -13.18 2.37
CA GLY A 473 11.18 -13.34 2.92
C GLY A 473 10.58 -12.01 3.37
N ALA A 474 9.32 -12.05 3.84
CA ALA A 474 8.45 -10.87 3.99
C ALA A 474 9.06 -9.66 4.72
N GLY A 475 9.98 -9.88 5.66
CA GLY A 475 10.69 -8.78 6.33
C GLY A 475 11.52 -7.92 5.38
N LEU A 476 12.00 -8.45 4.25
CA LEU A 476 12.79 -7.70 3.27
C LEU A 476 11.93 -6.69 2.47
N THR A 477 10.59 -6.78 2.52
CA THR A 477 9.66 -5.75 2.00
C THR A 477 9.88 -4.38 2.66
N HIS A 478 10.49 -4.34 3.84
CA HIS A 478 10.95 -3.10 4.46
C HIS A 478 11.88 -2.28 3.57
N LEU A 479 12.48 -2.86 2.53
CA LEU A 479 13.27 -2.12 1.53
C LEU A 479 12.53 -0.92 0.92
N LEU A 480 11.20 -0.94 0.90
CA LEU A 480 10.36 0.18 0.47
C LEU A 480 10.60 1.45 1.28
N PHE A 481 10.98 1.33 2.54
CA PHE A 481 11.10 2.43 3.50
C PHE A 481 12.54 2.83 3.81
N LEU A 482 13.50 2.23 3.11
CA LEU A 482 14.90 2.60 3.24
C LEU A 482 15.16 4.04 2.74
N PRO A 483 16.23 4.69 3.25
CA PRO A 483 16.67 5.96 2.71
C PRO A 483 17.11 5.82 1.25
N ASP A 484 17.03 6.90 0.47
CA ASP A 484 17.32 6.87 -0.97
C ASP A 484 18.75 6.42 -1.31
N TRP A 485 19.71 6.59 -0.39
CA TRP A 485 21.11 6.16 -0.56
C TRP A 485 21.38 4.71 -0.12
N ALA A 486 20.38 4.02 0.44
CA ALA A 486 20.60 2.74 1.08
C ALA A 486 21.00 1.64 0.10
N VAL A 487 21.63 0.62 0.67
CA VAL A 487 21.89 -0.66 0.00
C VAL A 487 21.15 -1.78 0.75
N VAL A 488 20.29 -2.50 0.04
CA VAL A 488 19.80 -3.82 0.45
C VAL A 488 20.84 -4.87 0.08
N PHE A 489 21.18 -5.73 1.04
CA PHE A 489 21.93 -6.95 0.80
C PHE A 489 21.06 -8.15 1.16
N GLU A 490 20.51 -8.82 0.15
CA GLU A 490 19.80 -10.09 0.30
C GLU A 490 20.81 -11.24 0.44
N LEU A 491 20.96 -11.76 1.66
CA LEU A 491 21.90 -12.83 1.99
C LEU A 491 21.64 -14.11 1.23
N TYR A 492 20.42 -14.41 0.81
CA TYR A 492 20.18 -15.48 -0.13
C TYR A 492 18.75 -15.34 -0.61
N ASN A 493 18.56 -15.32 -1.91
CA ASN A 493 17.27 -15.14 -2.57
C ASN A 493 16.42 -16.41 -2.63
N CYS A 494 16.94 -17.55 -2.17
CA CYS A 494 16.23 -18.84 -2.20
C CYS A 494 15.76 -19.23 -3.61
N GLU A 495 16.59 -18.94 -4.62
CA GLU A 495 16.33 -19.17 -6.05
C GLU A 495 15.20 -18.28 -6.63
N ASP A 496 14.73 -17.31 -5.87
CA ASP A 496 13.72 -16.31 -6.26
C ASP A 496 14.35 -14.90 -6.32
N GLU A 497 15.33 -14.74 -7.21
CA GLU A 497 16.09 -13.49 -7.34
C GLU A 497 15.19 -12.29 -7.71
N ARG A 498 14.19 -12.51 -8.56
CA ARG A 498 13.40 -11.43 -9.13
C ARG A 498 12.54 -10.71 -8.10
N CYS A 499 12.04 -11.43 -7.09
CA CYS A 499 11.10 -10.92 -6.09
C CYS A 499 11.54 -9.58 -5.46
N TYR A 500 12.64 -9.57 -4.69
CA TYR A 500 13.10 -8.34 -4.03
C TYR A 500 14.02 -7.50 -4.91
N PHE A 501 14.66 -8.08 -5.93
CA PHE A 501 15.42 -7.32 -6.92
C PHE A 501 14.53 -6.35 -7.69
N ASP A 502 13.38 -6.81 -8.19
CA ASP A 502 12.44 -5.97 -8.93
C ASP A 502 11.76 -4.95 -8.00
N LEU A 503 11.43 -5.32 -6.77
CA LEU A 503 10.90 -4.37 -5.78
C LEU A 503 11.92 -3.26 -5.45
N ALA A 504 13.21 -3.59 -5.32
CA ALA A 504 14.26 -2.61 -5.12
C ALA A 504 14.43 -1.67 -6.32
N ARG A 505 14.30 -2.18 -7.55
CA ARG A 505 14.35 -1.38 -8.79
C ARG A 505 13.15 -0.46 -8.95
N LEU A 506 11.97 -0.91 -8.52
CA LEU A 506 10.76 -0.09 -8.45
C LEU A 506 10.93 1.06 -7.44
N ARG A 507 11.46 0.76 -6.26
CA ARG A 507 11.74 1.75 -5.21
C ARG A 507 12.91 2.68 -5.55
N GLY A 508 13.89 2.20 -6.32
CA GLY A 508 15.09 2.93 -6.68
C GLY A 508 16.17 2.90 -5.60
N VAL A 509 16.25 1.80 -4.83
CA VAL A 509 17.34 1.55 -3.87
C VAL A 509 18.33 0.53 -4.44
N ASN A 510 19.57 0.57 -3.98
CA ASN A 510 20.58 -0.37 -4.47
C ASN A 510 20.31 -1.77 -3.90
N TYR A 511 20.29 -2.77 -4.76
CA TYR A 511 20.17 -4.18 -4.37
C TYR A 511 21.49 -4.91 -4.62
N MET A 512 21.86 -5.79 -3.69
CA MET A 512 23.01 -6.68 -3.78
C MET A 512 22.65 -8.06 -3.25
N THR A 513 23.28 -9.09 -3.82
CA THR A 513 23.29 -10.46 -3.31
C THR A 513 24.65 -11.10 -3.60
N TRP A 514 24.83 -12.37 -3.31
CA TRP A 514 26.09 -13.08 -3.52
C TRP A 514 26.43 -13.22 -5.00
N GLU A 515 27.68 -12.94 -5.35
CA GLU A 515 28.21 -13.14 -6.70
C GLU A 515 28.62 -14.62 -6.95
N LYS A 516 28.87 -15.36 -5.87
CA LYS A 516 29.37 -16.74 -5.91
C LYS A 516 28.49 -17.65 -5.06
N SER A 517 27.84 -18.63 -5.69
CA SER A 517 26.89 -19.52 -5.03
C SER A 517 27.54 -20.49 -4.04
N ASP A 518 28.82 -20.84 -4.22
CA ASP A 518 29.60 -21.69 -3.29
C ASP A 518 29.89 -21.02 -1.93
N LYS A 519 29.51 -19.75 -1.78
CA LYS A 519 29.66 -18.95 -0.55
C LYS A 519 28.40 -18.93 0.33
N VAL A 520 27.34 -19.57 -0.16
CA VAL A 520 26.11 -19.82 0.58
C VAL A 520 26.02 -21.33 0.86
N ILE A 521 26.03 -21.70 2.13
CA ILE A 521 26.08 -23.09 2.56
C ILE A 521 24.73 -23.44 3.22
N SER A 522 23.94 -24.29 2.55
CA SER A 522 22.68 -24.79 3.13
C SER A 522 22.95 -25.84 4.22
N GLN A 523 22.07 -25.88 5.23
CA GLN A 523 22.12 -26.88 6.29
C GLN A 523 21.80 -28.28 5.75
N ASP A 524 20.79 -28.34 4.89
CA ASP A 524 20.30 -29.52 4.21
C ASP A 524 19.68 -29.10 2.86
N LYS A 525 18.92 -30.01 2.22
CA LYS A 525 18.26 -29.74 0.94
C LYS A 525 16.94 -28.98 1.06
N GLY A 526 16.51 -28.71 2.29
CA GLY A 526 15.19 -28.20 2.61
C GLY A 526 14.12 -29.27 2.57
N HIS A 527 13.07 -29.09 3.36
CA HIS A 527 12.02 -30.10 3.46
C HIS A 527 10.66 -29.40 3.43
N HIS A 528 10.19 -29.07 2.23
CA HIS A 528 8.81 -28.62 2.04
C HIS A 528 7.88 -29.79 2.33
N PRO A 529 6.80 -29.58 3.11
CA PRO A 529 5.85 -30.64 3.45
C PRO A 529 5.14 -31.34 2.26
N THR A 530 5.23 -30.78 1.05
CA THR A 530 4.51 -31.23 -0.15
C THR A 530 5.41 -31.26 -1.38
N LEU A 531 6.22 -30.21 -1.58
CA LEU A 531 7.11 -30.06 -2.75
C LEU A 531 8.47 -30.78 -2.62
N GLY A 532 8.80 -31.33 -1.44
CA GLY A 532 10.08 -31.99 -1.20
C GLY A 532 11.24 -30.99 -0.97
N ASP A 533 12.41 -31.26 -1.57
CA ASP A 533 13.59 -30.40 -1.42
C ASP A 533 13.29 -28.98 -1.91
N HIS A 534 13.41 -27.98 -1.04
CA HIS A 534 13.06 -26.59 -1.37
C HIS A 534 13.93 -25.57 -0.60
N PRO A 535 14.63 -24.63 -1.28
CA PRO A 535 15.55 -23.68 -0.66
C PRO A 535 14.92 -22.80 0.45
N LYS A 536 13.65 -22.42 0.30
CA LYS A 536 12.93 -21.66 1.34
C LYS A 536 12.73 -22.43 2.67
N PHE A 537 12.92 -23.75 2.69
CA PHE A 537 12.65 -24.67 3.82
C PHE A 537 13.92 -25.31 4.41
N THR A 538 15.04 -24.57 4.39
CA THR A 538 16.29 -24.92 5.09
C THR A 538 16.91 -23.69 5.75
N ASN A 539 18.01 -23.89 6.48
CA ASN A 539 18.80 -22.82 7.11
C ASN A 539 20.16 -22.66 6.41
N TYR A 540 20.82 -21.54 6.64
CA TYR A 540 22.00 -21.16 5.86
C TYR A 540 23.15 -20.66 6.73
N SER A 541 24.38 -20.96 6.31
CA SER A 541 25.60 -20.31 6.79
C SER A 541 26.32 -19.64 5.62
N PHE A 542 27.13 -18.63 5.93
CA PHE A 542 27.70 -17.74 4.93
C PHE A 542 29.20 -17.56 5.13
N ASP A 543 29.96 -17.49 4.04
CA ASP A 543 31.39 -17.18 4.08
C ASP A 543 31.63 -15.77 4.62
N VAL A 544 32.29 -15.68 5.78
CA VAL A 544 32.51 -14.41 6.49
C VAL A 544 33.39 -13.44 5.71
N THR A 545 34.37 -13.94 4.96
CA THR A 545 35.31 -13.09 4.20
C THR A 545 34.61 -12.44 3.03
N GLU A 546 33.86 -13.23 2.27
CA GLU A 546 33.08 -12.73 1.15
C GLU A 546 31.92 -11.84 1.61
N PHE A 547 31.26 -12.19 2.72
CA PHE A 547 30.27 -11.33 3.36
C PHE A 547 30.84 -9.93 3.66
N MET A 548 32.00 -9.85 4.31
CA MET A 548 32.63 -8.57 4.63
C MET A 548 33.06 -7.81 3.38
N ARG A 549 33.55 -8.50 2.33
CA ARG A 549 33.88 -7.86 1.05
C ARG A 549 32.65 -7.17 0.43
N LEU A 550 31.51 -7.85 0.41
CA LEU A 550 30.25 -7.31 -0.12
C LEU A 550 29.70 -6.16 0.73
N VAL A 551 29.76 -6.26 2.06
CA VAL A 551 29.34 -5.17 2.96
C VAL A 551 30.22 -3.94 2.80
N MET A 552 31.54 -4.11 2.63
CA MET A 552 32.44 -2.99 2.34
C MET A 552 32.14 -2.33 0.99
N SER A 553 31.77 -3.13 -0.03
CA SER A 553 31.30 -2.60 -1.31
C SER A 553 29.98 -1.84 -1.17
N ALA A 554 29.04 -2.36 -0.38
CA ALA A 554 27.79 -1.66 -0.05
C ALA A 554 28.06 -0.32 0.66
N ALA A 555 28.98 -0.30 1.63
CA ALA A 555 29.40 0.93 2.31
C ALA A 555 29.98 1.96 1.34
N GLN A 556 30.78 1.53 0.36
CA GLN A 556 31.29 2.42 -0.68
C GLN A 556 30.17 3.01 -1.54
N LYS A 557 29.17 2.21 -1.93
CA LYS A 557 27.99 2.69 -2.67
C LYS A 557 27.18 3.72 -1.88
N VAL A 558 27.00 3.50 -0.58
CA VAL A 558 26.38 4.50 0.32
C VAL A 558 27.16 5.80 0.30
N ILE A 559 28.48 5.73 0.52
CA ILE A 559 29.35 6.92 0.61
C ILE A 559 29.36 7.72 -0.71
N GLN A 560 29.32 7.03 -1.85
CA GLN A 560 29.36 7.65 -3.18
C GLN A 560 27.99 8.18 -3.64
N HIS A 561 26.91 7.88 -2.91
CA HIS A 561 25.59 8.32 -3.31
C HIS A 561 25.48 9.86 -3.18
N PRO A 562 24.98 10.59 -4.20
CA PRO A 562 24.98 12.06 -4.21
C PRO A 562 24.14 12.70 -3.10
N LYS A 563 23.24 11.94 -2.46
CA LYS A 563 22.46 12.37 -1.30
C LYS A 563 23.15 12.08 0.05
N TRP A 564 24.40 11.59 0.06
CA TRP A 564 25.15 11.18 1.26
C TRP A 564 26.53 11.87 1.39
N PRO A 565 26.96 12.28 2.60
CA PRO A 565 26.09 12.62 3.73
C PRO A 565 25.31 13.89 3.38
N PHE A 566 24.07 14.01 3.83
CA PHE A 566 23.26 15.19 3.49
C PHE A 566 23.89 16.47 4.07
N THR A 567 24.62 17.24 3.26
CA THR A 567 24.98 18.62 3.57
C THR A 567 23.78 19.50 3.22
N GLN A 568 22.94 19.76 4.21
CA GLN A 568 22.09 20.93 4.15
C GLN A 568 23.04 22.13 4.18
N TYR A 569 23.29 22.76 3.03
CA TYR A 569 23.91 24.08 3.02
C TYR A 569 23.07 24.94 3.98
N HIS A 570 23.69 25.41 5.05
CA HIS A 570 23.18 26.54 5.80
C HIS A 570 23.15 27.70 4.80
N ASP A 571 21.97 28.09 4.32
CA ASP A 571 21.74 29.45 3.84
C ASP A 571 21.81 30.35 5.09
N GLU A 572 23.03 30.59 5.58
CA GLU A 572 23.32 31.63 6.56
C GLU A 572 23.72 32.90 5.79
N LEU A 573 22.90 33.94 6.04
CA LEU A 573 23.02 35.38 5.74
C LEU A 573 22.30 35.91 4.48
#